data_AF-A0A165F1H3-F1
#
_entry.id   AF-A0A165F1H3-F1
#
_cell.length_a   1.000
_cell.length_b   1.000
_cell.length_c   1.000
_cell.angle_alpha   90.00
_cell.angle_beta   90.00
_cell.angle_gamma   90.00
#
_symmetry.space_group_name_H-M   'P 1'
#
loop_
_entity.id
_entity.type
_entity.pdbx_description
1 polymer ?
#
loop_
_entity_poly.entity_id
_entity_poly.type
_entity_poly.pdbx_seq_one_letter_code
_entity_poly.pdbx_strand_id
1 'polypeptide(L)'
;MSTRMQLVNDTIVAVGKPFEEYTPREHHVRDAMFILTCALPLLGTGLVLLARDGWWKAHARLSIQTVGAAWLASITAFGIMIYAQHCITTRSTFILAVFHEQVEVLLDCVLLGLSARRSFAYTWGFGFVLLLAVLVIPTMSTVFMTAAIIGGGNDALIVLLFLYGKQYWFALGALGHLASAILVFTEVIRNIGVVPYNALIFISVWIHAGCTVMGIWQLQDKYHEYEGALVNPLGEVKFSKRTLLYLSIFAITGSTGVTLFLAYILPAL
;
A
#
# COMPACT_ATOMS: atom_id res chain seq x y z
N MET A 1 -22.84 13.81 16.07
CA MET A 1 -23.04 12.36 16.28
C MET A 1 -21.72 11.69 15.96
N SER A 2 -21.09 11.00 16.92
CA SER A 2 -19.80 10.33 16.67
C SER A 2 -19.97 9.13 15.76
N THR A 3 -19.05 8.98 14.81
CA THR A 3 -19.06 7.87 13.84
C THR A 3 -18.58 6.62 14.55
N ARG A 4 -19.48 5.69 14.89
CA ARG A 4 -19.05 4.32 15.21
C ARG A 4 -18.85 3.56 13.89
N MET A 5 -17.88 2.68 13.76
CA MET A 5 -17.94 1.68 12.69
C MET A 5 -19.11 0.74 13.03
N GLN A 6 -20.05 0.53 12.10
CA GLN A 6 -21.10 -0.48 12.28
C GLN A 6 -20.85 -1.60 11.30
N LEU A 7 -20.88 -2.81 11.84
CA LEU A 7 -20.83 -4.03 11.07
C LEU A 7 -22.28 -4.41 10.76
N VAL A 8 -22.64 -4.43 9.49
CA VAL A 8 -23.94 -4.94 9.04
C VAL A 8 -23.66 -6.05 8.04
N ASN A 9 -24.06 -7.29 8.36
CA ASN A 9 -23.96 -8.45 7.45
C ASN A 9 -22.60 -8.57 6.75
N ASP A 10 -21.51 -8.74 7.51
CA ASP A 10 -20.15 -8.90 6.96
C ASP A 10 -19.64 -7.72 6.12
N THR A 11 -20.11 -6.52 6.43
CA THR A 11 -19.70 -5.28 5.76
C THR A 11 -19.36 -4.22 6.81
N ILE A 12 -18.21 -3.56 6.67
CA ILE A 12 -17.92 -2.33 7.42
C ILE A 12 -18.61 -1.20 6.68
N VAL A 13 -19.55 -0.53 7.35
CA VAL A 13 -20.24 0.66 6.84
C VAL A 13 -20.02 1.82 7.80
N ALA A 14 -19.70 2.98 7.26
CA ALA A 14 -19.65 4.23 8.03
C ALA A 14 -21.03 4.54 8.67
N VAL A 15 -21.12 4.70 9.99
CA VAL A 15 -22.40 5.01 10.67
C VAL A 15 -22.81 6.45 10.54
N GLY A 16 -24.08 6.61 10.16
CA GLY A 16 -24.85 7.85 10.02
C GLY A 16 -25.59 7.79 8.69
N LYS A 17 -26.61 8.63 8.49
CA LYS A 17 -27.57 8.50 7.38
C LYS A 17 -26.87 8.09 6.07
N PRO A 18 -27.39 7.09 5.33
CA PRO A 18 -26.89 6.80 3.99
C PRO A 18 -26.90 8.14 3.26
N PHE A 19 -25.71 8.53 2.80
CA PHE A 19 -25.35 9.81 2.21
C PHE A 19 -26.58 10.67 1.90
N GLU A 20 -26.73 11.81 2.60
CA GLU A 20 -27.45 12.93 1.97
C GLU A 20 -26.91 13.01 0.54
N GLU A 21 -27.81 12.99 -0.46
CA GLU A 21 -27.41 13.00 -1.86
C GLU A 21 -26.28 14.01 -2.03
N TYR A 22 -25.11 13.51 -2.42
CA TYR A 22 -23.96 14.39 -2.58
C TYR A 22 -24.37 15.50 -3.54
N THR A 23 -23.96 16.72 -3.24
CA THR A 23 -24.16 17.80 -4.18
C THR A 23 -23.50 17.42 -5.51
N PRO A 24 -24.00 17.90 -6.67
CA PRO A 24 -23.39 17.61 -7.97
C PRO A 24 -21.87 17.91 -8.00
N ARG A 25 -21.44 18.93 -7.24
CA ARG A 25 -20.03 19.27 -7.05
C ARG A 25 -19.25 18.16 -6.33
N GLU A 26 -19.79 17.60 -5.26
CA GLU A 26 -19.14 16.53 -4.50
C GLU A 26 -19.05 15.23 -5.31
N HIS A 27 -20.09 14.93 -6.09
CA HIS A 27 -20.05 13.82 -7.05
C HIS A 27 -18.94 13.99 -8.09
N HIS A 28 -18.91 15.13 -8.79
CA HIS A 28 -17.89 15.37 -9.81
C HIS A 28 -16.46 15.39 -9.25
N VAL A 29 -16.27 15.95 -8.05
CA VAL A 29 -14.95 15.96 -7.39
C VAL A 29 -14.53 14.56 -6.99
N ARG A 30 -15.45 13.74 -6.46
CA ARG A 30 -15.14 12.36 -6.08
C ARG A 30 -14.75 11.53 -7.30
N ASP A 31 -15.52 11.63 -8.38
CA ASP A 31 -15.27 10.86 -9.60
C ASP A 31 -13.96 11.32 -10.28
N ALA A 32 -13.68 12.63 -10.32
CA ALA A 32 -12.42 13.16 -10.81
C ALA A 32 -11.22 12.71 -9.96
N MET A 33 -11.33 12.79 -8.64
CA MET A 33 -10.26 12.36 -7.73
C MET A 33 -10.04 10.85 -7.81
N PHE A 34 -11.10 10.06 -7.99
CA PHE A 34 -11.00 8.63 -8.22
C PHE A 34 -10.28 8.30 -9.54
N ILE A 35 -10.67 8.93 -10.65
CA ILE A 35 -10.01 8.75 -11.95
C ILE A 35 -8.52 9.10 -11.83
N LEU A 36 -8.19 10.21 -11.18
CA LEU A 36 -6.81 10.63 -10.97
C LEU A 36 -6.04 9.66 -10.05
N THR A 37 -6.67 9.18 -8.98
CA THR A 37 -6.07 8.23 -8.03
C THR A 37 -5.83 6.85 -8.66
N CYS A 38 -6.62 6.46 -9.66
CA CYS A 38 -6.40 5.22 -10.42
C CYS A 38 -5.44 5.39 -11.60
N ALA A 39 -5.52 6.52 -12.31
CA ALA A 39 -4.70 6.80 -13.48
C ALA A 39 -3.24 7.09 -13.09
N LEU A 40 -3.00 7.71 -11.94
CA LEU A 40 -1.66 8.12 -11.54
C LEU A 40 -0.71 6.96 -11.21
N PRO A 41 -1.10 5.93 -10.42
CA PRO A 41 -0.24 4.78 -10.22
C PRO A 41 -0.02 3.99 -11.51
N LEU A 42 -0.99 3.97 -12.42
CA LEU A 42 -0.82 3.35 -13.74
C LEU A 42 0.16 4.13 -14.63
N LEU A 43 0.09 5.47 -14.60
CA LEU A 43 1.10 6.33 -15.24
C LEU A 43 2.48 6.10 -14.62
N GLY A 44 2.57 6.06 -13.29
CA GLY A 44 3.79 5.74 -12.56
C GLY A 44 4.35 4.36 -12.92
N THR A 45 3.49 3.35 -13.07
CA THR A 45 3.86 2.01 -13.58
C THR A 45 4.52 2.12 -14.95
N GLY A 46 3.90 2.87 -15.87
CA GLY A 46 4.46 3.14 -17.20
C GLY A 46 5.82 3.82 -17.11
N LEU A 47 5.96 4.87 -16.29
CA LEU A 47 7.22 5.59 -16.11
C LEU A 47 8.32 4.70 -15.50
N VAL A 48 7.99 3.86 -14.51
CA VAL A 48 8.93 2.90 -13.91
C VAL A 48 9.37 1.85 -14.94
N LEU A 49 8.47 1.36 -15.77
CA LEU A 49 8.81 0.42 -16.84
C LEU A 49 9.63 1.09 -17.94
N LEU A 50 9.33 2.33 -18.32
CA LEU A 50 10.11 3.09 -19.30
C LEU A 50 11.49 3.45 -18.78
N ALA A 51 11.64 3.69 -17.48
CA ALA A 51 12.94 3.86 -16.86
C ALA A 51 13.79 2.59 -17.07
N ARG A 52 13.21 1.39 -17.14
CA ARG A 52 13.97 0.16 -17.35
C ARG A 52 14.43 0.00 -18.81
N ASP A 53 15.75 -0.04 -19.01
CA ASP A 53 16.35 -0.47 -20.27
C ASP A 53 15.88 -1.88 -20.66
N GLY A 54 15.21 -1.98 -21.81
CA GLY A 54 14.73 -3.25 -22.36
C GLY A 54 13.59 -3.89 -21.57
N TRP A 55 12.63 -3.10 -21.06
CA TRP A 55 11.39 -3.61 -20.47
C TRP A 55 10.61 -4.55 -21.40
N TRP A 56 10.73 -4.37 -22.71
CA TRP A 56 10.16 -5.21 -23.77
C TRP A 56 10.86 -6.57 -23.96
N LYS A 57 11.97 -6.85 -23.27
CA LYS A 57 12.70 -8.12 -23.40
C LYS A 57 12.01 -9.21 -22.56
N ALA A 58 11.82 -10.40 -23.15
CA ALA A 58 11.11 -11.56 -22.59
C ALA A 58 11.70 -12.13 -21.26
N HIS A 59 12.86 -11.63 -20.81
CA HIS A 59 13.51 -12.03 -19.56
C HIS A 59 13.59 -10.88 -18.57
N ALA A 60 12.45 -10.24 -18.30
CA ALA A 60 12.31 -9.33 -17.18
C ALA A 60 12.72 -10.04 -15.87
N ARG A 61 13.96 -9.81 -15.43
CA ARG A 61 14.46 -10.32 -14.16
C ARG A 61 13.65 -9.69 -13.03
N LEU A 62 13.45 -10.44 -11.94
CA LEU A 62 12.92 -9.90 -10.70
C LEU A 62 13.83 -8.75 -10.25
N SER A 63 13.34 -7.51 -10.37
CA SER A 63 14.09 -6.29 -10.11
C SER A 63 13.22 -5.27 -9.36
N ILE A 64 13.84 -4.28 -8.74
CA ILE A 64 13.13 -3.22 -8.02
C ILE A 64 12.17 -2.45 -8.92
N GLN A 65 12.49 -2.24 -10.20
CA GLN A 65 11.59 -1.60 -11.17
C GLN A 65 10.38 -2.48 -11.47
N THR A 66 10.60 -3.78 -11.70
CA THR A 66 9.50 -4.70 -12.04
C THR A 66 8.55 -4.86 -10.86
N VAL A 67 9.08 -4.96 -9.64
CA VAL A 67 8.26 -5.05 -8.43
C VAL A 67 7.63 -3.70 -8.08
N GLY A 68 8.32 -2.58 -8.23
CA GLY A 68 7.76 -1.24 -8.05
C GLY A 68 6.65 -0.91 -9.05
N ALA A 69 6.80 -1.34 -10.31
CA ALA A 69 5.73 -1.25 -11.31
C ALA A 69 4.53 -2.11 -10.91
N ALA A 70 4.75 -3.35 -10.46
CA ALA A 70 3.66 -4.19 -9.95
C ALA A 70 2.98 -3.58 -8.72
N TRP A 71 3.75 -2.94 -7.83
CA TRP A 71 3.25 -2.28 -6.64
C TRP A 71 2.30 -1.14 -7.02
N LEU A 72 2.74 -0.23 -7.89
CA LEU A 72 1.90 0.86 -8.40
C LEU A 72 0.67 0.36 -9.16
N ALA A 73 0.82 -0.66 -10.02
CA ALA A 73 -0.31 -1.23 -10.77
C ALA A 73 -1.35 -1.89 -9.86
N SER A 74 -0.90 -2.57 -8.80
CA SER A 74 -1.80 -3.22 -7.85
C SER A 74 -2.65 -2.22 -7.04
N ILE A 75 -2.14 -1.01 -6.78
CA ILE A 75 -2.90 0.09 -6.16
C ILE A 75 -4.03 0.54 -7.09
N THR A 76 -3.77 0.69 -8.39
CA THR A 76 -4.82 1.00 -9.37
C THR A 76 -5.91 -0.06 -9.37
N ALA A 77 -5.54 -1.35 -9.40
CA ALA A 77 -6.51 -2.44 -9.38
C ALA A 77 -7.37 -2.44 -8.10
N PHE A 78 -6.74 -2.21 -6.95
CA PHE A 78 -7.42 -2.10 -5.66
C PHE A 78 -8.39 -0.90 -5.61
N GLY A 79 -7.93 0.27 -6.06
CA GLY A 79 -8.74 1.48 -6.14
C GLY A 79 -9.98 1.29 -7.01
N ILE A 80 -9.82 0.69 -8.20
CA ILE A 80 -10.94 0.41 -9.12
C ILE A 80 -12.00 -0.45 -8.45
N MET A 81 -11.59 -1.50 -7.72
CA MET A 81 -12.55 -2.36 -7.04
C MET A 81 -13.30 -1.62 -5.94
N ILE A 82 -12.61 -0.88 -5.07
CA ILE A 82 -13.26 -0.12 -3.99
C ILE A 82 -14.33 0.81 -4.56
N TYR A 83 -14.03 1.50 -5.66
CA TYR A 83 -14.99 2.38 -6.32
C TYR A 83 -16.16 1.63 -6.94
N ALA A 84 -15.91 0.51 -7.63
CA ALA A 84 -16.96 -0.35 -8.17
C ALA A 84 -17.88 -0.90 -7.06
N GLN A 85 -17.35 -1.03 -5.84
CA GLN A 85 -18.08 -1.42 -4.63
C GLN A 85 -18.67 -0.22 -3.88
N HIS A 86 -18.70 0.98 -4.46
CA HIS A 86 -19.21 2.20 -3.83
C HIS A 86 -18.54 2.54 -2.49
N CYS A 87 -17.24 2.29 -2.39
CA CYS A 87 -16.43 2.45 -1.18
C CYS A 87 -16.81 1.52 -0.03
N ILE A 88 -17.51 0.42 -0.31
CA ILE A 88 -17.86 -0.57 0.69
C ILE A 88 -16.70 -1.56 0.87
N THR A 89 -16.26 -1.76 2.12
CA THR A 89 -15.24 -2.77 2.43
C THR A 89 -15.88 -4.14 2.66
N THR A 90 -15.51 -5.11 1.83
CA THR A 90 -16.05 -6.49 1.80
C THR A 90 -14.93 -7.53 1.90
N ARG A 91 -15.27 -8.81 2.07
CA ARG A 91 -14.28 -9.92 1.98
C ARG A 91 -13.49 -9.89 0.67
N SER A 92 -14.15 -9.60 -0.44
CA SER A 92 -13.49 -9.47 -1.75
C SER A 92 -12.46 -8.34 -1.78
N THR A 93 -12.73 -7.24 -1.06
CA THR A 93 -11.78 -6.14 -0.87
C THR A 93 -10.53 -6.64 -0.14
N PHE A 94 -10.69 -7.43 0.93
CA PHE A 94 -9.55 -8.02 1.64
C PHE A 94 -8.80 -9.06 0.83
N ILE A 95 -9.47 -9.86 0.00
CA ILE A 95 -8.79 -10.78 -0.93
C ILE A 95 -7.86 -10.01 -1.88
N LEU A 96 -8.33 -8.88 -2.43
CA LEU A 96 -7.47 -8.01 -3.25
C LEU A 96 -6.36 -7.35 -2.43
N ALA A 97 -6.63 -6.95 -1.19
CA ALA A 97 -5.60 -6.44 -0.29
C ALA A 97 -4.50 -7.50 -0.06
N VAL A 98 -4.86 -8.78 0.11
CA VAL A 98 -3.88 -9.86 0.22
C VAL A 98 -3.00 -9.96 -1.02
N PHE A 99 -3.58 -9.84 -2.24
CA PHE A 99 -2.78 -9.86 -3.47
C PHE A 99 -1.85 -8.65 -3.58
N HIS A 100 -2.30 -7.47 -3.15
CA HIS A 100 -1.45 -6.28 -3.07
C HIS A 100 -0.29 -6.47 -2.09
N GLU A 101 -0.58 -6.96 -0.88
CA GLU A 101 0.42 -7.26 0.16
C GLU A 101 1.43 -8.32 -0.29
N GLN A 102 1.02 -9.27 -1.13
CA GLN A 102 1.97 -10.20 -1.74
C GLN A 102 3.03 -9.48 -2.60
N VAL A 103 2.66 -8.40 -3.30
CA VAL A 103 3.60 -7.58 -4.06
C VAL A 103 4.55 -6.83 -3.11
N GLU A 104 4.08 -6.38 -1.96
CA GLU A 104 4.89 -5.70 -0.95
C GLU A 104 5.84 -6.67 -0.23
N VAL A 105 5.40 -7.87 0.10
CA VAL A 105 6.29 -8.92 0.62
C VAL A 105 7.34 -9.31 -0.43
N LEU A 106 6.96 -9.32 -1.72
CA LEU A 106 7.91 -9.53 -2.81
C LEU A 106 8.93 -8.38 -2.88
N LEU A 107 8.48 -7.14 -2.65
CA LEU A 107 9.33 -5.96 -2.57
C LEU A 107 10.33 -6.09 -1.42
N ASP A 108 9.88 -6.41 -0.21
CA ASP A 108 10.75 -6.68 0.94
C ASP A 108 11.80 -7.75 0.65
N CYS A 109 11.40 -8.85 0.03
CA CYS A 109 12.32 -9.92 -0.34
C CYS A 109 13.40 -9.44 -1.33
N VAL A 110 13.01 -8.62 -2.32
CA VAL A 110 13.94 -8.03 -3.28
C VAL A 110 14.87 -7.02 -2.59
N LEU A 111 14.33 -6.18 -1.71
CA LEU A 111 15.08 -5.21 -0.90
C LEU A 111 16.11 -5.88 0.00
N LEU A 112 15.78 -7.04 0.57
CA LEU A 112 16.70 -7.84 1.40
C LEU A 112 17.67 -8.72 0.59
N GLY A 113 17.63 -8.64 -0.74
CA GLY A 113 18.55 -9.36 -1.62
C GLY A 113 18.32 -10.88 -1.61
N LEU A 114 17.09 -11.34 -1.34
CA LEU A 114 16.76 -12.76 -1.39
C LEU A 114 16.73 -13.26 -2.85
N SER A 115 17.05 -14.55 -3.04
CA SER A 115 16.96 -15.18 -4.35
C SER A 115 15.50 -15.30 -4.79
N ALA A 116 15.24 -15.20 -6.10
CA ALA A 116 13.88 -15.24 -6.65
C ALA A 116 13.04 -16.42 -6.13
N ARG A 117 13.63 -17.63 -6.04
CA ARG A 117 12.95 -18.80 -5.49
C ARG A 117 12.47 -18.59 -4.05
N ARG A 118 13.31 -17.98 -3.19
CA ARG A 118 12.95 -17.68 -1.80
C ARG A 118 11.91 -16.58 -1.75
N SER A 119 12.06 -15.52 -2.55
CA SER A 119 11.09 -14.42 -2.62
C SER A 119 9.70 -14.93 -2.98
N PHE A 120 9.56 -15.71 -4.05
CA PHE A 120 8.28 -16.31 -4.42
C PHE A 120 7.71 -17.25 -3.36
N ALA A 121 8.55 -18.05 -2.70
CA ALA A 121 8.10 -18.95 -1.64
C ALA A 121 7.55 -18.17 -0.43
N TYR A 122 8.24 -17.11 0.01
CA TYR A 122 7.78 -16.26 1.11
C TYR A 122 6.51 -15.50 0.75
N THR A 123 6.46 -14.86 -0.41
CA THR A 123 5.26 -14.17 -0.93
C THR A 123 4.06 -15.11 -1.03
N TRP A 124 4.24 -16.33 -1.55
CA TRP A 124 3.17 -17.30 -1.66
C TRP A 124 2.70 -17.79 -0.29
N GLY A 125 3.64 -18.15 0.60
CA GLY A 125 3.32 -18.59 1.97
C GLY A 125 2.59 -17.52 2.77
N PHE A 126 3.04 -16.26 2.69
CA PHE A 126 2.36 -15.12 3.30
C PHE A 126 0.93 -14.97 2.79
N GLY A 127 0.76 -14.90 1.47
CA GLY A 127 -0.56 -14.71 0.88
C GLY A 127 -1.50 -15.88 1.15
N PHE A 128 -1.00 -17.11 1.17
CA PHE A 128 -1.80 -18.28 1.54
C PHE A 128 -2.33 -18.18 2.97
N VAL A 129 -1.48 -17.83 3.93
CA VAL A 129 -1.88 -17.68 5.34
C VAL A 129 -2.88 -16.55 5.52
N LEU A 130 -2.63 -15.39 4.91
CA LEU A 130 -3.51 -14.24 5.07
C LEU A 130 -4.84 -14.43 4.34
N LEU A 131 -4.83 -15.05 3.15
CA LEU A 131 -6.05 -15.43 2.43
C LEU A 131 -6.88 -16.44 3.23
N LEU A 132 -6.22 -17.45 3.83
CA LEU A 132 -6.91 -18.40 4.70
C LEU A 132 -7.57 -17.66 5.88
N ALA A 133 -6.87 -16.73 6.53
CA ALA A 133 -7.44 -15.91 7.60
C ALA A 133 -8.67 -15.12 7.12
N VAL A 134 -8.60 -14.46 5.97
CA VAL A 134 -9.72 -13.72 5.37
C VAL A 134 -10.93 -14.64 5.07
N LEU A 135 -10.70 -15.89 4.70
CA LEU A 135 -11.78 -16.84 4.35
C LEU A 135 -12.39 -17.54 5.56
N VAL A 136 -11.60 -17.86 6.58
CA VAL A 136 -12.06 -18.71 7.71
C VAL A 136 -12.51 -17.91 8.93
N ILE A 137 -12.03 -16.68 9.12
CA ILE A 137 -12.43 -15.84 10.25
C ILE A 137 -13.91 -15.43 10.05
N PRO A 138 -14.80 -15.74 11.00
CA PRO A 138 -16.24 -15.54 10.82
C PRO A 138 -16.62 -14.07 10.87
N THR A 139 -15.88 -13.24 11.61
CA THR A 139 -16.21 -11.83 11.86
C THR A 139 -15.36 -10.88 11.02
N MET A 140 -16.01 -10.02 10.24
CA MET A 140 -15.34 -9.04 9.39
C MET A 140 -14.53 -7.98 10.14
N SER A 141 -14.89 -7.65 11.38
CA SER A 141 -14.07 -6.80 12.23
C SER A 141 -12.72 -7.44 12.57
N THR A 142 -12.71 -8.74 12.84
CA THR A 142 -11.49 -9.48 13.12
C THR A 142 -10.65 -9.61 11.87
N VAL A 143 -11.27 -9.87 10.70
CA VAL A 143 -10.57 -9.84 9.39
C VAL A 143 -9.91 -8.48 9.17
N PHE A 144 -10.65 -7.39 9.37
CA PHE A 144 -10.13 -6.03 9.23
C PHE A 144 -8.97 -5.75 10.18
N MET A 145 -9.13 -6.01 11.48
CA MET A 145 -8.05 -5.76 12.45
C MET A 145 -6.80 -6.58 12.12
N THR A 146 -6.97 -7.86 11.80
CA THR A 146 -5.84 -8.74 11.47
C THR A 146 -5.13 -8.27 10.19
N ALA A 147 -5.88 -7.98 9.13
CA ALA A 147 -5.33 -7.52 7.87
C ALA A 147 -4.67 -6.14 8.01
N ALA A 148 -5.29 -5.19 8.73
CA ALA A 148 -4.73 -3.86 8.97
C ALA A 148 -3.44 -3.92 9.80
N ILE A 149 -3.38 -4.76 10.83
CA ILE A 149 -2.17 -4.91 11.66
C ILE A 149 -1.03 -5.49 10.84
N ILE A 150 -1.29 -6.60 10.14
CA ILE A 150 -0.27 -7.32 9.37
C ILE A 150 0.18 -6.46 8.18
N GLY A 151 -0.77 -5.93 7.41
CA GLY A 151 -0.50 -5.15 6.22
C GLY A 151 0.10 -3.79 6.51
N GLY A 152 -0.47 -3.03 7.45
CA GLY A 152 0.14 -1.78 7.92
C GLY A 152 1.51 -2.00 8.57
N GLY A 153 1.77 -3.19 9.11
CA GLY A 153 3.08 -3.60 9.61
C GLY A 153 4.08 -3.84 8.47
N ASN A 154 3.63 -4.40 7.36
CA ASN A 154 4.43 -4.60 6.15
C ASN A 154 4.79 -3.26 5.48
N ASP A 155 3.79 -2.38 5.28
CA ASP A 155 3.99 -1.00 4.81
C ASP A 155 5.01 -0.23 5.67
N ALA A 156 4.82 -0.29 6.99
CA ALA A 156 5.74 0.35 7.93
C ALA A 156 7.15 -0.26 7.86
N LEU A 157 7.27 -1.57 7.63
CA LEU A 157 8.56 -2.23 7.46
C LEU A 157 9.28 -1.72 6.21
N ILE A 158 8.60 -1.59 5.08
CA ILE A 158 9.16 -1.03 3.83
C ILE A 158 9.72 0.37 4.09
N VAL A 159 8.95 1.24 4.76
CA VAL A 159 9.39 2.60 5.14
C VAL A 159 10.67 2.52 5.98
N LEU A 160 10.68 1.69 7.02
CA LEU A 160 11.81 1.56 7.94
C LEU A 160 13.06 1.00 7.25
N LEU A 161 12.91 0.04 6.33
CA LEU A 161 14.01 -0.50 5.54
C LEU A 161 14.65 0.59 4.67
N PHE A 162 13.85 1.39 3.98
CA PHE A 162 14.36 2.51 3.19
C PHE A 162 15.00 3.61 4.04
N LEU A 163 14.41 3.98 5.17
CA LEU A 163 15.00 4.94 6.10
C LEU A 163 16.35 4.44 6.65
N TYR A 164 16.42 3.17 7.05
CA TYR A 164 17.66 2.56 7.53
C TYR A 164 18.74 2.56 6.44
N GLY A 165 18.37 2.26 5.19
CA GLY A 165 19.25 2.35 4.03
C GLY A 165 19.49 3.75 3.48
N LYS A 166 18.97 4.80 4.12
CA LYS A 166 19.08 6.21 3.70
C LYS A 166 18.56 6.49 2.29
N GLN A 167 17.56 5.72 1.85
CA GLN A 167 16.91 5.86 0.55
C GLN A 167 15.67 6.75 0.67
N TYR A 168 15.90 8.05 0.88
CA TYR A 168 14.84 8.98 1.30
C TYR A 168 13.70 9.15 0.31
N TRP A 169 13.96 9.10 -1.00
CA TRP A 169 12.88 9.17 -2.00
C TRP A 169 11.95 7.95 -1.90
N PHE A 170 12.51 6.74 -1.83
CA PHE A 170 11.71 5.54 -1.61
C PHE A 170 10.97 5.56 -0.27
N ALA A 171 11.62 6.03 0.80
CA ALA A 171 11.00 6.15 2.12
C ALA A 171 9.81 7.13 2.11
N LEU A 172 9.96 8.29 1.47
CA LEU A 172 8.86 9.26 1.31
C LEU A 172 7.73 8.69 0.46
N GLY A 173 8.05 7.96 -0.60
CA GLY A 173 7.07 7.26 -1.42
C GLY A 173 6.25 6.26 -0.60
N ALA A 174 6.93 5.39 0.15
CA ALA A 174 6.30 4.40 1.03
C ALA A 174 5.50 5.05 2.18
N LEU A 175 5.91 6.21 2.69
CA LEU A 175 5.12 6.99 3.66
C LEU A 175 3.83 7.54 3.03
N GLY A 176 3.91 8.02 1.79
CA GLY A 176 2.73 8.45 1.03
C GLY A 176 1.74 7.31 0.86
N HIS A 177 2.23 6.12 0.53
CA HIS A 177 1.44 4.89 0.44
C HIS A 177 0.74 4.57 1.77
N LEU A 178 1.51 4.42 2.85
CA LEU A 178 1.00 4.12 4.20
C LEU A 178 -0.05 5.15 4.65
N ALA A 179 0.18 6.44 4.38
CA ALA A 179 -0.78 7.49 4.71
C ALA A 179 -2.11 7.32 3.93
N SER A 180 -2.03 7.00 2.64
CA SER A 180 -3.23 6.74 1.83
C SER A 180 -3.97 5.48 2.30
N ALA A 181 -3.26 4.41 2.63
CA ALA A 181 -3.83 3.16 3.14
C ALA A 181 -4.58 3.41 4.46
N ILE A 182 -3.97 4.13 5.40
CA ILE A 182 -4.62 4.53 6.66
C ILE A 182 -5.93 5.27 6.37
N LEU A 183 -5.92 6.28 5.50
CA LEU A 183 -7.12 7.06 5.17
C LEU A 183 -8.22 6.23 4.51
N VAL A 184 -7.86 5.30 3.63
CA VAL A 184 -8.81 4.39 2.97
C VAL A 184 -9.45 3.44 3.99
N PHE A 185 -8.64 2.76 4.80
CA PHE A 185 -9.15 1.74 5.73
C PHE A 185 -9.87 2.30 6.95
N THR A 186 -9.67 3.58 7.29
CA THR A 186 -10.27 4.16 8.50
C THR A 186 -11.49 5.04 8.24
N GLU A 187 -11.90 5.18 6.98
CA GLU A 187 -13.12 5.89 6.54
C GLU A 187 -13.32 7.26 7.25
N VAL A 188 -12.23 8.01 7.50
CA VAL A 188 -12.26 9.34 8.16
C VAL A 188 -12.94 10.42 7.29
N ILE A 189 -13.64 10.02 6.23
CA ILE A 189 -14.48 10.84 5.34
C ILE A 189 -15.47 11.67 6.15
N ARG A 190 -16.07 11.09 7.20
CA ARG A 190 -17.11 11.77 7.99
C ARG A 190 -16.58 12.92 8.87
N ASN A 191 -15.29 12.92 9.23
CA ASN A 191 -14.71 13.94 10.12
C ASN A 191 -14.02 15.07 9.35
N ILE A 192 -13.60 14.83 8.10
CA ILE A 192 -12.78 15.78 7.31
C ILE A 192 -13.58 16.32 6.10
N GLY A 193 -14.73 15.73 5.79
CA GLY A 193 -15.55 16.07 4.63
C GLY A 193 -15.03 15.41 3.34
N VAL A 194 -15.92 15.26 2.36
CA VAL A 194 -15.65 14.51 1.12
C VAL A 194 -14.50 15.12 0.33
N VAL A 195 -14.53 16.44 0.11
CA VAL A 195 -13.53 17.12 -0.73
C VAL A 195 -12.13 17.08 -0.09
N PRO A 196 -11.95 17.43 1.20
CA PRO A 196 -10.64 17.33 1.84
C PRO A 196 -10.12 15.89 1.95
N TYR A 197 -10.99 14.90 2.22
CA TYR A 197 -10.60 13.49 2.25
C TYR A 197 -10.02 13.03 0.90
N ASN A 198 -10.74 13.31 -0.20
CA ASN A 198 -10.28 12.93 -1.53
C ASN A 198 -8.98 13.67 -1.92
N ALA A 199 -8.84 14.93 -1.51
CA ALA A 199 -7.60 15.69 -1.73
C ALA A 199 -6.41 15.10 -0.98
N LEU A 200 -6.60 14.67 0.28
CA LEU A 200 -5.54 14.01 1.06
C LEU A 200 -5.11 12.69 0.43
N ILE A 201 -6.07 11.83 0.04
CA ILE A 201 -5.75 10.59 -0.68
C ILE A 201 -5.00 10.88 -1.97
N PHE A 202 -5.48 11.83 -2.77
CA PHE A 202 -4.82 12.22 -4.01
C PHE A 202 -3.37 12.66 -3.77
N ILE A 203 -3.13 13.56 -2.80
CA ILE A 203 -1.79 14.03 -2.46
C ILE A 203 -0.90 12.88 -2.00
N SER A 204 -1.41 12.00 -1.13
CA SER A 204 -0.67 10.84 -0.63
C SER A 204 -0.26 9.88 -1.74
N VAL A 205 -1.17 9.57 -2.67
CA VAL A 205 -0.86 8.72 -3.84
C VAL A 205 0.09 9.43 -4.81
N TRP A 206 0.02 10.76 -4.91
CA TRP A 206 0.94 11.56 -5.73
C TRP A 206 2.36 11.55 -5.17
N ILE A 207 2.49 11.74 -3.85
CA ILE A 207 3.77 11.59 -3.14
C ILE A 207 4.29 10.17 -3.34
N HIS A 208 3.44 9.15 -3.21
CA HIS A 208 3.85 7.77 -3.41
C HIS A 208 4.42 7.55 -4.81
N ALA A 209 3.62 7.74 -5.86
CA ALA A 209 4.03 7.48 -7.23
C ALA A 209 5.23 8.34 -7.65
N GLY A 210 5.20 9.63 -7.35
CA GLY A 210 6.27 10.57 -7.70
C GLY A 210 7.59 10.23 -7.02
N CYS A 211 7.59 10.01 -5.70
CA CYS A 211 8.83 9.70 -4.99
C CYS A 211 9.38 8.31 -5.32
N THR A 212 8.53 7.32 -5.61
CA THR A 212 8.97 6.00 -6.10
C THR A 212 9.65 6.10 -7.48
N VAL A 213 9.08 6.86 -8.42
CA VAL A 213 9.71 7.13 -9.73
C VAL A 213 11.04 7.85 -9.56
N MET A 214 11.08 8.91 -8.74
CA MET A 214 12.31 9.68 -8.48
C MET A 214 13.40 8.82 -7.82
N GLY A 215 13.03 7.93 -6.89
CA GLY A 215 13.96 6.97 -6.30
C GLY A 215 14.57 6.05 -7.34
N ILE A 216 13.75 5.54 -8.27
CA ILE A 216 14.22 4.67 -9.37
C ILE A 216 15.14 5.42 -10.34
N TRP A 217 14.82 6.66 -10.70
CA TRP A 217 15.69 7.50 -11.52
C TRP A 217 17.00 7.84 -10.83
N GLN A 218 16.99 8.16 -9.53
CA GLN A 218 18.22 8.41 -8.77
C GLN A 218 19.15 7.19 -8.77
N LEU A 219 18.59 5.97 -8.74
CA LEU A 219 19.38 4.76 -8.89
C LEU A 219 19.95 4.63 -10.31
N GLN A 220 19.26 5.07 -11.35
CA GLN A 220 19.79 5.00 -12.73
C GLN A 220 20.98 5.92 -12.94
N ASP A 221 20.88 7.16 -12.50
CA ASP A 221 21.95 8.15 -12.61
C ASP A 221 23.24 7.68 -11.93
N LYS A 222 23.11 6.97 -10.80
CA LYS A 222 24.26 6.41 -10.06
C LYS A 222 24.94 5.24 -10.76
N TYR A 223 24.33 4.59 -11.75
CA TYR A 223 24.76 3.29 -12.24
C TYR A 223 25.00 3.20 -13.76
N HIS A 224 25.03 4.33 -14.48
CA HIS A 224 25.60 4.39 -15.85
C HIS A 224 27.07 3.92 -15.94
N GLU A 225 27.73 3.61 -14.82
CA GLU A 225 29.08 3.03 -14.73
C GLU A 225 29.14 1.48 -14.66
N TYR A 226 28.03 0.77 -14.42
CA TYR A 226 28.02 -0.69 -14.28
C TYR A 226 27.07 -1.33 -15.31
N GLU A 227 27.61 -2.22 -16.16
CA GLU A 227 26.95 -2.88 -17.29
C GLU A 227 25.57 -3.52 -16.99
N GLY A 228 24.51 -2.71 -17.00
CA GLY A 228 23.13 -3.13 -17.29
C GLY A 228 22.33 -3.85 -16.20
N ALA A 229 22.79 -3.90 -14.95
CA ALA A 229 22.00 -4.47 -13.84
C ALA A 229 21.63 -3.38 -12.82
N LEU A 230 20.39 -2.91 -12.86
CA LEU A 230 19.88 -1.97 -11.87
C LEU A 230 19.90 -2.58 -10.46
N VAL A 231 20.53 -1.85 -9.55
CA VAL A 231 20.94 -2.31 -8.22
C VAL A 231 19.78 -2.19 -7.24
N ASN A 232 19.60 -3.22 -6.42
CA ASN A 232 18.73 -3.16 -5.25
C ASN A 232 19.08 -1.90 -4.42
N PRO A 233 18.13 -0.98 -4.13
CA PRO A 233 18.41 0.25 -3.38
C PRO A 233 19.05 0.03 -2.01
N LEU A 234 18.90 -1.17 -1.44
CA LEU A 234 19.50 -1.56 -0.16
C LEU A 234 20.66 -2.55 -0.32
N GLY A 235 21.17 -2.75 -1.54
CA GLY A 235 22.17 -3.78 -1.86
C GLY A 235 23.49 -3.63 -1.09
N GLU A 236 23.86 -2.40 -0.71
CA GLU A 236 25.07 -2.12 0.09
C GLU A 236 24.80 -2.14 1.61
N VAL A 237 23.53 -2.22 2.00
CA VAL A 237 23.10 -2.13 3.40
C VAL A 237 23.24 -3.50 4.06
N LYS A 238 24.07 -3.56 5.11
CA LYS A 238 24.27 -4.80 5.88
C LYS A 238 23.19 -4.93 6.96
N PHE A 239 22.27 -5.87 6.76
CA PHE A 239 21.26 -6.19 7.75
C PHE A 239 21.70 -7.31 8.69
N SER A 240 21.86 -6.98 9.97
CA SER A 240 21.99 -8.02 11.01
C SER A 240 20.61 -8.62 11.31
N LYS A 241 20.56 -9.90 11.73
CA LYS A 241 19.31 -10.54 12.19
C LYS A 241 18.62 -9.73 13.29
N ARG A 242 19.41 -9.14 14.19
CA ARG A 242 18.93 -8.30 15.28
C ARG A 242 18.30 -7.00 14.77
N THR A 243 18.91 -6.37 13.77
CA THR A 243 18.36 -5.17 13.13
C THR A 243 17.01 -5.48 12.50
N LEU A 244 16.94 -6.52 11.67
CA LEU A 244 15.68 -6.91 11.00
C LEU A 244 14.58 -7.21 12.02
N LEU A 245 14.90 -7.95 13.07
CA LEU A 245 13.95 -8.23 14.16
C LEU A 245 13.41 -6.93 14.79
N TYR A 246 14.27 -5.97 15.09
CA TYR A 246 13.84 -4.70 15.68
C TYR A 246 12.98 -3.86 14.74
N LEU A 247 13.33 -3.81 13.45
CA LEU A 247 12.51 -3.11 12.46
C LEU A 247 11.13 -3.77 12.34
N SER A 248 11.06 -5.09 12.26
CA SER A 248 9.78 -5.82 12.19
C SER A 248 8.94 -5.63 13.46
N ILE A 249 9.54 -5.71 14.66
CA ILE A 249 8.81 -5.47 15.91
C ILE A 249 8.27 -4.04 15.96
N PHE A 250 9.08 -3.06 15.58
CA PHE A 250 8.66 -1.66 15.58
C PHE A 250 7.52 -1.42 14.60
N ALA A 251 7.60 -2.01 13.40
CA ALA A 251 6.58 -1.91 12.37
C ALA A 251 5.23 -2.51 12.82
N ILE A 252 5.25 -3.74 13.34
CA ILE A 252 4.04 -4.43 13.83
C ILE A 252 3.44 -3.72 15.04
N THR A 253 4.29 -3.28 15.99
CA THR A 253 3.82 -2.58 17.20
C THR A 253 3.22 -1.22 16.84
N GLY A 254 3.86 -0.47 15.94
CA GLY A 254 3.35 0.80 15.43
C GLY A 254 2.01 0.63 14.72
N SER A 255 1.95 -0.32 13.79
CA SER A 255 0.72 -0.69 13.07
C SER A 255 -0.40 -1.05 14.04
N THR A 256 -0.13 -1.94 15.02
CA THR A 256 -1.10 -2.31 16.07
C THR A 256 -1.58 -1.10 16.85
N GLY A 257 -0.68 -0.23 17.29
CA GLY A 257 -1.05 0.99 18.01
C GLY A 257 -1.95 1.91 17.20
N VAL A 258 -1.62 2.13 15.92
CA VAL A 258 -2.42 2.95 15.00
C VAL A 258 -3.79 2.31 14.75
N THR A 259 -3.84 1.01 14.46
CA THR A 259 -5.11 0.29 14.25
C THR A 259 -6.00 0.37 15.49
N LEU A 260 -5.46 0.13 16.69
CA LEU A 260 -6.25 0.22 17.92
C LEU A 260 -6.73 1.64 18.21
N PHE A 261 -5.87 2.65 18.00
CA PHE A 261 -6.24 4.06 18.17
C PHE A 261 -7.38 4.44 17.22
N LEU A 262 -7.26 4.10 15.94
CA LEU A 262 -8.27 4.45 14.93
C LEU A 262 -9.56 3.64 15.09
N ALA A 263 -9.47 2.37 15.51
CA ALA A 263 -10.64 1.52 15.67
C ALA A 263 -11.46 1.81 16.94
N TYR A 264 -10.79 2.20 18.03
CA TYR A 264 -11.43 2.28 19.35
C TYR A 264 -11.39 3.67 20.01
N ILE A 265 -10.36 4.47 19.76
CA ILE A 265 -10.15 5.74 20.48
C ILE A 265 -10.72 6.91 19.67
N LEU A 266 -10.33 7.06 18.41
CA LEU A 266 -10.79 8.16 17.56
C LEU A 266 -12.33 8.24 17.40
N PRO A 267 -13.07 7.12 17.27
CA PRO A 267 -14.54 7.12 17.21
C PRO A 267 -15.25 7.57 18.50
N ALA A 268 -14.55 7.53 19.63
CA ALA A 268 -15.08 7.88 20.95
C ALA A 268 -14.86 9.35 21.32
N LEU A 269 -14.01 10.06 20.56
CA LEU A 269 -13.77 11.50 20.64
C LEU A 269 -14.76 12.28 19.78
#